data_AF-A0A317QTQ0-F1
#
_entry.id   AF-A0A317QTQ0-F1
#
_cell.length_a   1.000
_cell.length_b   1.000
_cell.length_c   1.000
_cell.angle_alpha   90.00
_cell.angle_beta   90.00
_cell.angle_gamma   90.00
#
_symmetry.space_group_name_H-M   'P 1'
#
loop_
_entity.id
_entity.type
_entity.pdbx_description
1 polymer ?
#
loop_
_entity_poly.entity_id
_entity_poly.type
_entity_poly.pdbx_seq_one_letter_code
_entity_poly.pdbx_strand_id
1 'polypeptide(L)'
;MRTRTAGALTLLLAAGTLGALTGTAGAAPPAGAGTENTTTGSATAFPLVGGAGVFLTAYDPDGEAPLTVPEVFAGSYECFADESLPADFRGLGSVSTAGTTGVTCFADGLPDLTGTLTVDVQWRGRGPATEQPEPPFPTECDLRVLIRQADVTGSIALEIPALGIDATTDLVGVPGDIRTALSNCAAPH
;
A
#
# COMPACT_ATOMS: atom_id res chain seq x y z
N MET A 1 -64.80 44.34 -36.54
CA MET A 1 -64.64 45.22 -35.36
C MET A 1 -65.47 44.68 -34.20
N ARG A 2 -64.81 44.15 -33.17
CA ARG A 2 -65.25 44.15 -31.76
C ARG A 2 -64.16 43.50 -30.91
N THR A 3 -63.23 44.34 -30.48
CA THR A 3 -62.36 44.14 -29.32
C THR A 3 -63.21 44.11 -28.06
N ARG A 4 -62.99 43.13 -27.17
CA ARG A 4 -63.28 43.26 -25.74
C ARG A 4 -62.20 42.55 -24.92
N THR A 5 -61.73 43.30 -23.95
CA THR A 5 -60.60 43.07 -23.04
C THR A 5 -61.08 42.51 -21.71
N ALA A 6 -60.13 41.90 -20.99
CA ALA A 6 -60.03 41.78 -19.53
C ALA A 6 -60.77 40.65 -18.81
N GLY A 7 -59.97 39.81 -18.14
CA GLY A 7 -60.08 39.63 -16.69
C GLY A 7 -60.44 38.22 -16.22
N ALA A 8 -59.45 37.48 -15.72
CA ALA A 8 -59.61 36.62 -14.54
C ALA A 8 -58.21 36.22 -14.02
N LEU A 9 -57.83 36.80 -12.89
CA LEU A 9 -56.78 36.26 -12.03
C LEU A 9 -57.24 34.90 -11.50
N THR A 10 -56.43 33.87 -11.73
CA THR A 10 -56.57 32.60 -11.00
C THR A 10 -55.21 32.25 -10.40
N LEU A 11 -55.08 32.51 -9.10
CA LEU A 11 -54.07 31.93 -8.23
C LEU A 11 -54.26 30.41 -8.22
N LEU A 12 -53.25 29.67 -8.69
CA LEU A 12 -53.08 28.25 -8.41
C LEU A 12 -51.66 28.04 -7.90
N LEU A 13 -51.55 27.94 -6.57
CA LEU A 13 -50.40 27.37 -5.91
C LEU A 13 -50.33 25.88 -6.30
N ALA A 14 -49.24 25.48 -6.95
CA ALA A 14 -48.86 24.08 -7.05
C ALA A 14 -47.39 23.96 -6.65
N ALA A 15 -47.19 23.55 -5.40
CA ALA A 15 -45.94 22.99 -4.91
C ALA A 15 -45.66 21.67 -5.64
N GLY A 16 -44.42 21.47 -6.07
CA GLY A 16 -44.03 20.28 -6.81
C GLY A 16 -42.52 20.13 -6.89
N THR A 17 -41.94 19.74 -5.75
CA THR A 17 -40.71 18.94 -5.60
C THR A 17 -39.51 19.31 -6.47
N LEU A 18 -38.59 20.06 -5.85
CA LEU A 18 -37.17 20.06 -6.17
C LEU A 18 -36.68 18.61 -6.33
N GLY A 19 -36.28 18.26 -7.54
CA GLY A 19 -35.52 17.04 -7.80
C GLY A 19 -34.22 17.11 -7.03
N ALA A 20 -34.17 16.42 -5.89
CA ALA A 20 -32.95 16.19 -5.15
C ALA A 20 -32.07 15.26 -6.00
N LEU A 21 -31.05 15.84 -6.64
CA LEU A 21 -29.86 15.11 -7.01
C LEU A 21 -29.29 14.51 -5.73
N THR A 22 -29.50 13.20 -5.53
CA THR A 22 -28.80 12.42 -4.51
C THR A 22 -27.35 12.26 -4.97
N GLY A 23 -26.57 13.34 -4.87
CA GLY A 23 -25.13 13.22 -4.82
C GLY A 23 -24.79 12.55 -3.50
N THR A 24 -24.26 11.34 -3.56
CA THR A 24 -23.60 10.71 -2.42
C THR A 24 -22.40 11.58 -2.06
N ALA A 25 -22.60 12.54 -1.16
CA ALA A 25 -21.52 13.22 -0.49
C ALA A 25 -20.80 12.16 0.35
N GLY A 26 -19.69 11.64 -0.17
CA GLY A 26 -18.75 10.91 0.66
C GLY A 26 -18.35 11.83 1.80
N ALA A 27 -18.72 11.47 3.02
CA ALA A 27 -18.30 12.21 4.19
C ALA A 27 -16.78 12.11 4.27
N ALA A 28 -16.09 13.22 3.96
CA ALA A 28 -14.69 13.34 4.30
C ALA A 28 -14.59 13.31 5.84
N PRO A 29 -13.65 12.54 6.43
CA PRO A 29 -13.46 12.53 7.87
C PRO A 29 -13.23 13.96 8.40
N PRO A 30 -13.69 14.29 9.61
CA PRO A 30 -13.50 15.61 10.19
C PRO A 30 -12.01 15.96 10.24
N ALA A 31 -11.66 17.12 9.70
CA ALA A 31 -10.30 17.64 9.75
C ALA A 31 -9.85 17.78 11.22
N GLY A 32 -8.81 17.04 11.63
CA GLY A 32 -8.18 17.21 12.93
C GLY A 32 -8.07 15.98 13.83
N ALA A 33 -8.57 14.80 13.42
CA ALA A 33 -8.00 13.55 13.93
C ALA A 33 -6.64 13.38 13.23
N GLY A 34 -5.56 13.13 13.98
CA GLY A 34 -4.24 12.93 13.39
C GLY A 34 -4.35 11.93 12.24
N THR A 35 -3.81 12.27 11.07
CA THR A 35 -3.68 11.32 9.97
C THR A 35 -2.75 10.21 10.45
N GLU A 36 -3.33 9.16 11.04
CA GLU A 36 -2.71 7.85 11.02
C GLU A 36 -2.53 7.55 9.53
N ASN A 37 -1.28 7.48 9.06
CA ASN A 37 -0.98 7.09 7.70
C ASN A 37 -1.46 5.64 7.52
N THR A 38 -2.71 5.47 7.09
CA THR A 38 -3.28 4.15 6.81
C THR A 38 -2.67 3.64 5.52
N THR A 39 -2.10 2.44 5.55
CA THR A 39 -1.66 1.74 4.34
C THR A 39 -2.83 0.95 3.77
N THR A 40 -3.25 1.30 2.55
CA THR A 40 -4.31 0.60 1.82
C THR A 40 -3.83 -0.72 1.23
N GLY A 41 -2.52 -0.86 1.02
CA GLY A 41 -1.91 -2.08 0.54
C GLY A 41 -0.49 -2.30 1.03
N SER A 42 -0.09 -3.58 1.04
CA SER A 42 1.31 -3.97 1.23
C SER A 42 1.64 -5.21 0.42
N ALA A 43 2.90 -5.41 0.05
CA ALA A 43 3.37 -6.66 -0.55
C ALA A 43 4.69 -7.07 0.08
N THR A 44 4.85 -8.36 0.34
CA THR A 44 6.03 -8.89 1.05
C THR A 44 6.68 -10.03 0.28
N ALA A 45 8.01 -10.12 0.40
CA ALA A 45 8.81 -11.27 -0.02
C ALA A 45 10.06 -11.38 0.85
N PHE A 46 10.58 -12.60 1.02
CA PHE A 46 11.82 -12.86 1.78
C PHE A 46 12.82 -13.75 1.02
N PRO A 47 13.46 -13.24 -0.04
CA PRO A 47 14.51 -13.97 -0.74
C PRO A 47 15.84 -14.04 0.02
N LEU A 48 16.67 -14.99 -0.39
CA LEU A 48 18.07 -15.11 0.06
C LEU A 48 19.02 -14.64 -1.04
N VAL A 49 19.97 -13.76 -0.69
CA VAL A 49 20.97 -13.18 -1.61
C VAL A 49 22.35 -13.31 -1.01
N GLY A 50 23.21 -14.13 -1.62
CA GLY A 50 24.58 -14.36 -1.10
C GLY A 50 24.63 -14.93 0.32
N GLY A 51 23.55 -15.56 0.80
CA GLY A 51 23.42 -16.04 2.18
C GLY A 51 22.79 -15.03 3.16
N ALA A 52 22.55 -13.79 2.74
CA ALA A 52 21.76 -12.81 3.50
C ALA A 52 20.26 -12.96 3.21
N GLY A 53 19.42 -12.71 4.21
CA GLY A 53 17.97 -12.60 4.01
C GLY A 53 17.60 -11.16 3.66
N VAL A 54 16.79 -10.96 2.62
CA VAL A 54 16.31 -9.63 2.24
C VAL A 54 14.80 -9.59 2.46
N PHE A 55 14.34 -8.77 3.40
CA PHE A 55 12.92 -8.53 3.62
C PHE A 55 12.48 -7.39 2.70
N LEU A 56 11.77 -7.72 1.63
CA LEU A 56 11.21 -6.73 0.71
C LEU A 56 9.78 -6.43 1.11
N THR A 57 9.53 -5.21 1.58
CA THR A 57 8.16 -4.74 1.82
C THR A 57 7.84 -3.52 0.97
N ALA A 58 6.84 -3.64 0.11
CA ALA A 58 6.23 -2.53 -0.59
C ALA A 58 4.94 -2.09 0.14
N TYR A 59 4.68 -0.80 0.15
CA TYR A 59 3.54 -0.15 0.79
C TYR A 59 2.81 0.75 -0.20
N ASP A 60 1.49 0.76 -0.09
CA ASP A 60 0.57 1.69 -0.75
C ASP A 60 -0.10 2.54 0.34
N PRO A 61 0.55 3.63 0.78
CA PRO A 61 -0.01 4.54 1.78
C PRO A 61 -1.11 5.44 1.19
N ASP A 62 -2.15 5.73 1.99
CA ASP A 62 -3.20 6.66 1.55
C ASP A 62 -2.66 8.09 1.42
N GLY A 63 -3.02 8.77 0.33
CA GLY A 63 -2.59 10.14 0.05
C GLY A 63 -1.11 10.33 -0.31
N GLU A 64 -0.32 9.26 -0.38
CA GLU A 64 1.12 9.29 -0.66
C GLU A 64 1.48 8.37 -1.85
N ALA A 65 2.71 8.52 -2.37
CA ALA A 65 3.19 7.66 -3.44
C ALA A 65 3.60 6.28 -2.89
N PRO A 66 3.28 5.17 -3.58
CA PRO A 66 3.72 3.85 -3.16
C PRO A 66 5.25 3.74 -3.12
N LEU A 67 5.75 3.01 -2.14
CA LEU A 67 7.18 2.89 -1.85
C LEU A 67 7.56 1.48 -1.40
N THR A 68 8.84 1.15 -1.46
CA THR A 68 9.43 -0.08 -0.93
C THR A 68 10.50 0.26 0.09
N VAL A 69 10.47 -0.43 1.23
CA VAL A 69 11.48 -0.34 2.29
C VAL A 69 12.11 -1.72 2.42
N PRO A 70 13.29 -1.95 1.81
CA PRO A 70 14.00 -3.20 1.97
C PRO A 70 14.85 -3.21 3.24
N GLU A 71 14.87 -4.36 3.91
CA GLU A 71 15.74 -4.65 5.06
C GLU A 71 16.60 -5.88 4.75
N VAL A 72 17.83 -5.89 5.25
CA VAL A 72 18.78 -7.00 4.99
C VAL A 72 19.29 -7.55 6.30
N PHE A 73 19.20 -8.87 6.47
CA PHE A 73 19.74 -9.60 7.60
C PHE A 73 20.94 -10.42 7.14
N ALA A 74 22.14 -10.06 7.59
CA ALA A 74 23.39 -10.67 7.16
C ALA A 74 24.28 -11.00 8.37
N GLY A 75 24.37 -12.28 8.73
CA GLY A 75 25.10 -12.71 9.92
C GLY A 75 24.48 -12.15 11.19
N SER A 76 25.23 -11.34 11.95
CA SER A 76 24.75 -10.63 13.14
C SER A 76 24.24 -9.22 12.86
N TYR A 77 24.26 -8.77 11.59
CA TYR A 77 23.88 -7.43 11.20
C TYR A 77 22.45 -7.36 10.67
N GLU A 78 21.78 -6.28 11.03
CA GLU A 78 20.54 -5.82 10.43
C GLU A 78 20.83 -4.53 9.68
N CYS A 79 20.52 -4.50 8.38
CA CYS A 79 20.77 -3.37 7.52
C CYS A 79 19.47 -2.76 7.03
N PHE A 80 19.41 -1.44 7.10
CA PHE A 80 18.29 -0.65 6.63
C PHE A 80 18.69 0.07 5.35
N ALA A 81 17.76 0.17 4.41
CA ALA A 81 17.92 1.03 3.26
C ALA A 81 18.07 2.50 3.70
N ASP A 82 19.06 3.19 3.13
CA ASP A 82 19.26 4.62 3.38
C ASP A 82 18.10 5.45 2.82
N GLU A 83 17.48 4.97 1.73
CA GLU A 83 16.32 5.58 1.09
C GLU A 83 15.25 4.53 0.75
N SER A 84 13.98 4.95 0.73
CA SER A 84 12.92 4.13 0.17
C SER A 84 12.97 4.16 -1.35
N LEU A 85 12.54 3.05 -1.97
CA LEU A 85 12.49 2.93 -3.43
C LEU A 85 11.06 3.16 -3.92
N PRO A 86 10.84 3.78 -5.09
CA PRO A 86 9.51 3.94 -5.65
C PRO A 86 8.88 2.59 -5.98
N ALA A 87 7.58 2.45 -5.74
CA ALA A 87 6.80 1.27 -6.14
C ALA A 87 5.64 1.64 -7.06
N ASP A 88 5.21 0.70 -7.90
CA ASP A 88 3.93 0.74 -8.61
C ASP A 88 3.02 -0.32 -8.01
N PHE A 89 1.89 0.11 -7.45
CA PHE A 89 0.95 -0.75 -6.74
C PHE A 89 -0.38 -0.79 -7.50
N ARG A 90 -0.83 -1.98 -7.92
CA ARG A 90 -2.07 -2.17 -8.69
C ARG A 90 -3.02 -3.10 -7.93
N GLY A 91 -3.33 -2.71 -6.70
CA GLY A 91 -4.09 -3.50 -5.72
C GLY A 91 -3.53 -4.91 -5.55
N LEU A 92 -4.41 -5.90 -5.37
CA LEU A 92 -4.03 -7.31 -5.27
C LEU A 92 -3.57 -7.95 -6.60
N GLY A 93 -3.49 -7.19 -7.68
CA GLY A 93 -3.14 -7.71 -9.00
C GLY A 93 -1.63 -7.87 -9.18
N SER A 94 -0.90 -6.78 -8.89
CA SER A 94 0.55 -6.74 -9.07
C SER A 94 1.17 -5.58 -8.28
N VAL A 95 2.41 -5.78 -7.87
CA VAL A 95 3.28 -4.74 -7.33
C VAL A 95 4.62 -4.83 -8.02
N SER A 96 5.29 -3.72 -8.28
CA SER A 96 6.67 -3.72 -8.77
C SER A 96 7.49 -2.62 -8.16
N THR A 97 8.79 -2.87 -7.99
CA THR A 97 9.77 -1.92 -7.48
C THR A 97 11.08 -2.11 -8.22
N ALA A 98 11.74 -1.00 -8.56
CA ALA A 98 13.04 -1.05 -9.19
C ALA A 98 13.88 0.16 -8.75
N GLY A 99 15.14 -0.07 -8.45
CA GLY A 99 16.06 0.99 -8.05
C GLY A 99 17.26 0.48 -7.28
N THR A 100 18.12 1.41 -6.89
CA THR A 100 19.32 1.15 -6.11
C THR A 100 19.33 2.09 -4.92
N THR A 101 19.66 1.57 -3.74
CA THR A 101 19.84 2.33 -2.50
C THR A 101 21.10 1.88 -1.80
N GLY A 102 21.72 2.77 -1.02
CA GLY A 102 22.67 2.35 -0.01
C GLY A 102 21.96 1.57 1.10
N VAL A 103 22.72 0.73 1.81
CA VAL A 103 22.26 0.10 3.05
C VAL A 103 23.28 0.37 4.15
N THR A 104 22.78 0.70 5.34
CA THR A 104 23.60 0.84 6.55
C THR A 104 23.24 -0.28 7.53
N CYS A 105 24.26 -1.04 7.92
CA CYS A 105 24.16 -2.23 8.74
C CYS A 105 24.63 -1.98 10.17
N PHE A 106 23.81 -2.40 11.13
CA PHE A 106 24.07 -2.25 12.56
C PHE A 106 24.09 -3.60 13.25
N ALA A 107 24.95 -3.72 14.26
CA ALA A 107 24.99 -4.87 15.15
C ALA A 107 25.51 -4.43 16.53
N ASP A 108 24.96 -5.00 17.59
CA ASP A 108 25.37 -4.63 18.95
C ASP A 108 26.85 -4.94 19.20
N GLY A 109 27.58 -3.94 19.70
CA GLY A 109 29.01 -4.03 20.00
C GLY A 109 29.95 -4.16 18.79
N LEU A 110 29.46 -3.98 17.56
CA LEU A 110 30.25 -4.04 16.33
C LEU A 110 30.22 -2.71 15.57
N PRO A 111 31.22 -2.41 14.71
CA PRO A 111 31.20 -1.22 13.88
C PRO A 111 30.11 -1.31 12.81
N ASP A 112 29.50 -0.16 12.52
CA ASP A 112 28.55 0.00 11.42
C ASP A 112 29.21 -0.33 10.09
N LEU A 113 28.47 -1.02 9.21
CA LEU A 113 28.91 -1.37 7.87
C LEU A 113 28.01 -0.69 6.85
N THR A 114 28.51 -0.53 5.63
CA THR A 114 27.75 0.03 4.51
C THR A 114 27.81 -0.92 3.32
N GLY A 115 26.79 -0.82 2.48
CA GLY A 115 26.66 -1.60 1.27
C GLY A 115 25.72 -0.94 0.27
N THR A 116 25.43 -1.66 -0.80
CA THR A 116 24.48 -1.25 -1.84
C THR A 116 23.50 -2.38 -2.09
N LEU A 117 22.23 -2.03 -2.27
CA LEU A 117 21.16 -2.93 -2.67
C LEU A 117 20.54 -2.42 -3.95
N THR A 118 20.51 -3.25 -4.98
CA THR A 118 19.76 -3.01 -6.23
C THR A 118 18.64 -4.02 -6.35
N VAL A 119 17.44 -3.54 -6.65
CA VAL A 119 16.25 -4.36 -6.84
C VAL A 119 15.64 -4.07 -8.20
N ASP A 120 15.12 -5.11 -8.84
CA ASP A 120 14.18 -5.05 -9.96
C ASP A 120 13.23 -6.22 -9.78
N VAL A 121 12.09 -5.98 -9.12
CA VAL A 121 11.23 -7.02 -8.58
C VAL A 121 9.77 -6.76 -8.93
N GLN A 122 9.05 -7.83 -9.27
CA GLN A 122 7.61 -7.81 -9.47
C GLN A 122 6.93 -8.93 -8.67
N TRP A 123 5.91 -8.56 -7.90
CA TRP A 123 4.92 -9.46 -7.33
C TRP A 123 3.75 -9.56 -8.29
N ARG A 124 3.38 -10.78 -8.67
CA ARG A 124 2.19 -11.05 -9.46
C ARG A 124 1.22 -11.91 -8.67
N GLY A 125 0.06 -11.34 -8.33
CA GLY A 125 -0.97 -12.03 -7.59
C GLY A 125 -1.45 -13.30 -8.30
N ARG A 126 -1.64 -14.38 -7.54
CA ARG A 126 -2.08 -15.70 -7.98
C ARG A 126 -3.29 -16.17 -7.19
N GLY A 127 -4.17 -16.87 -7.91
CA GLY A 127 -5.35 -17.51 -7.31
C GLY A 127 -6.36 -16.50 -6.74
N PRO A 128 -7.35 -17.00 -5.99
CA PRO A 128 -8.31 -16.16 -5.31
C PRO A 128 -7.64 -15.38 -4.16
N ALA A 129 -8.18 -14.20 -3.85
CA ALA A 129 -7.84 -13.53 -2.60
C ALA A 129 -8.59 -14.20 -1.44
N THR A 130 -7.97 -14.24 -0.26
CA THR A 130 -8.53 -14.78 0.96
C THR A 130 -8.54 -13.71 2.04
N GLU A 131 -9.54 -13.73 2.90
CA GLU A 131 -9.60 -12.83 4.04
C GLU A 131 -8.63 -13.30 5.13
N GLN A 132 -7.85 -12.36 5.70
CA GLN A 132 -7.08 -12.64 6.90
C GLN A 132 -8.05 -12.93 8.03
N PRO A 133 -7.81 -13.95 8.87
CA PRO A 133 -8.61 -14.16 10.06
C PRO A 133 -8.69 -12.87 10.88
N GLU A 134 -9.89 -12.51 11.32
CA GLU A 134 -10.10 -11.33 12.16
C GLU A 134 -9.15 -11.39 13.38
N PRO A 135 -8.47 -10.28 13.72
CA PRO A 135 -7.69 -10.24 14.94
C PRO A 135 -8.60 -10.53 16.13
N PRO A 136 -8.11 -11.20 17.18
CA PRO A 136 -8.94 -11.63 18.32
C PRO A 136 -9.44 -10.48 19.20
N PHE A 137 -9.20 -9.23 18.81
CA PHE A 137 -9.55 -8.03 19.56
C PHE A 137 -10.51 -7.17 18.74
N PRO A 138 -11.65 -6.74 19.31
CA PRO A 138 -12.58 -5.87 18.62
C PRO A 138 -11.90 -4.54 18.30
N THR A 139 -11.89 -4.18 17.03
CA THR A 139 -11.46 -2.86 16.55
C THR A 139 -12.69 -1.95 16.43
N GLU A 140 -12.52 -0.65 16.63
CA GLU A 140 -13.61 0.34 16.46
C GLU A 140 -14.04 0.47 14.98
N CYS A 141 -13.22 -0.03 14.06
CA CYS A 141 -13.51 -0.18 12.64
C CYS A 141 -13.69 -1.65 12.27
N ASP A 142 -14.61 -1.96 11.35
CA ASP A 142 -14.60 -3.25 10.65
C ASP A 142 -13.39 -3.26 9.70
N LEU A 143 -12.34 -4.01 10.07
CA LEU A 143 -11.10 -4.12 9.31
C LEU A 143 -11.05 -5.47 8.60
N ARG A 144 -11.17 -5.42 7.28
CA ARG A 144 -11.08 -6.60 6.42
C ARG A 144 -9.78 -6.54 5.64
N VAL A 145 -8.86 -7.45 5.93
CA VAL A 145 -7.61 -7.58 5.18
C VAL A 145 -7.75 -8.69 4.17
N LEU A 146 -7.63 -8.37 2.88
CA LEU A 146 -7.58 -9.37 1.82
C LEU A 146 -6.12 -9.66 1.50
N ILE A 147 -5.77 -10.93 1.43
CA ILE A 147 -4.44 -11.43 1.08
C ILE A 147 -4.55 -12.21 -0.22
N ARG A 148 -3.62 -12.00 -1.14
CA ARG A 148 -3.42 -12.84 -2.32
C ARG A 148 -1.97 -13.28 -2.37
N GLN A 149 -1.76 -14.58 -2.52
CA GLN A 149 -0.42 -15.14 -2.78
C GLN A 149 0.14 -14.56 -4.07
N ALA A 150 1.45 -14.39 -4.18
CA ALA A 150 2.08 -13.84 -5.37
C ALA A 150 3.28 -14.68 -5.82
N ASP A 151 3.47 -14.72 -7.13
CA ASP A 151 4.77 -15.08 -7.71
C ASP A 151 5.66 -13.86 -7.68
N VAL A 152 6.83 -13.98 -7.07
CA VAL A 152 7.86 -12.96 -7.10
C VAL A 152 8.83 -13.30 -8.24
N THR A 153 9.16 -12.32 -9.04
CA THR A 153 10.07 -12.45 -10.19
C THR A 153 10.98 -11.23 -10.29
N GLY A 154 12.04 -11.33 -11.09
CA GLY A 154 13.05 -10.30 -11.23
C GLY A 154 14.34 -10.69 -10.51
N SER A 155 15.10 -9.70 -10.03
CA SER A 155 16.39 -9.93 -9.40
C SER A 155 16.72 -8.94 -8.28
N ILE A 156 17.61 -9.36 -7.39
CA ILE A 156 18.20 -8.53 -6.36
C ILE A 156 19.72 -8.70 -6.42
N ALA A 157 20.45 -7.59 -6.40
CA ALA A 157 21.88 -7.56 -6.21
C ALA A 157 22.22 -6.87 -4.88
N LEU A 158 23.09 -7.50 -4.09
CA LEU A 158 23.52 -7.02 -2.78
C LEU A 158 25.04 -7.03 -2.72
N GLU A 159 25.61 -5.89 -2.33
CA GLU A 159 27.03 -5.72 -2.08
C GLU A 159 27.24 -5.19 -0.66
N ILE A 160 27.89 -5.96 0.21
CA ILE A 160 28.36 -5.52 1.53
C ILE A 160 29.82 -5.97 1.67
N PRO A 161 30.79 -5.15 1.24
CA PRO A 161 32.19 -5.57 1.10
C PRO A 161 32.81 -6.04 2.42
N ALA A 162 32.48 -5.39 3.53
CA ALA A 162 33.00 -5.75 4.85
C ALA A 162 32.53 -7.14 5.34
N LEU A 163 31.44 -7.66 4.78
CA LEU A 163 30.94 -9.02 5.02
C LEU A 163 31.34 -10.01 3.92
N GLY A 164 32.06 -9.55 2.88
CA GLY A 164 32.41 -10.37 1.72
C GLY A 164 31.21 -10.76 0.86
N ILE A 165 30.12 -9.98 0.91
CA ILE A 165 28.93 -10.21 0.10
C ILE A 165 29.03 -9.36 -1.17
N ASP A 166 28.99 -10.04 -2.31
CA ASP A 166 28.79 -9.47 -3.65
C ASP A 166 28.03 -10.54 -4.44
N ALA A 167 26.71 -10.44 -4.47
CA ALA A 167 25.84 -11.49 -4.98
C ALA A 167 24.62 -10.93 -5.68
N THR A 168 24.15 -11.66 -6.70
CA THR A 168 22.88 -11.43 -7.37
C THR A 168 22.05 -12.71 -7.35
N THR A 169 20.78 -12.59 -7.03
CA THR A 169 19.81 -13.71 -7.02
C THR A 169 18.65 -13.39 -7.96
N ASP A 170 18.30 -14.36 -8.81
CA ASP A 170 17.04 -14.38 -9.55
C ASP A 170 15.91 -14.88 -8.65
N LEU A 171 14.75 -14.24 -8.71
CA LEU A 171 13.64 -14.48 -7.79
C LEU A 171 12.63 -15.52 -8.27
N VAL A 172 12.85 -16.19 -9.40
CA VAL A 172 11.91 -17.21 -9.90
C VAL A 172 11.67 -18.29 -8.85
N GLY A 173 10.40 -18.43 -8.45
CA GLY A 173 9.96 -19.41 -7.46
C GLY A 173 10.00 -18.91 -6.00
N VAL A 174 10.42 -17.66 -5.76
CA VAL A 174 10.29 -17.02 -4.45
C VAL A 174 8.80 -16.70 -4.22
N PRO A 175 8.20 -17.20 -3.11
CA PRO A 175 6.83 -16.85 -2.78
C PRO A 175 6.77 -15.43 -2.20
N GLY A 176 5.65 -14.77 -2.45
CA GLY A 176 5.31 -13.52 -1.78
C GLY A 176 3.81 -13.43 -1.51
N ASP A 177 3.39 -12.34 -0.89
CA ASP A 177 1.99 -11.99 -0.76
C ASP A 177 1.74 -10.53 -1.12
N ILE A 178 0.51 -10.23 -1.53
CA ILE A 178 -0.02 -8.88 -1.68
C ILE A 178 -1.25 -8.79 -0.80
N ARG A 179 -1.33 -7.73 -0.02
CA ARG A 179 -2.37 -7.45 0.95
C ARG A 179 -3.05 -6.13 0.61
N THR A 180 -4.33 -6.03 0.91
CA THR A 180 -5.04 -4.76 0.93
C THR A 180 -5.93 -4.71 2.16
N ALA A 181 -5.95 -3.56 2.82
CA ALA A 181 -6.81 -3.29 3.95
C ALA A 181 -8.05 -2.54 3.47
N LEU A 182 -9.22 -3.08 3.80
CA LEU A 182 -10.50 -2.42 3.65
C LEU A 182 -10.98 -2.08 5.07
N SER A 183 -10.96 -0.80 5.43
CA SER A 183 -11.51 -0.33 6.69
C SER A 183 -12.88 0.30 6.47
N ASN A 184 -13.85 -0.08 7.29
CA ASN A 184 -15.14 0.60 7.37
C ASN A 184 -15.33 1.06 8.82
N CYS A 185 -14.86 2.27 9.10
CA CYS A 185 -15.04 2.88 10.41
C CYS A 185 -16.43 3.51 10.47
N ALA A 186 -17.30 3.02 11.36
CA ALA A 186 -18.53 3.74 11.65
C ALA A 186 -18.15 5.10 12.24
N ALA A 187 -18.75 6.19 11.73
CA ALA A 187 -18.52 7.51 12.29
C ALA A 187 -18.79 7.49 13.81
N PRO A 188 -17.98 8.17 14.65
CA PRO A 188 -18.24 8.23 16.08
C PRO A 188 -19.65 8.79 16.31
N HIS A 189 -20.44 8.08 17.11
CA HIS A 189 -21.78 8.49 17.54
C HIS A 189 -21.73 9.69 18.49
#